data_AF-A0A7J2SQ40-F1
#
_entry.id   AF-A0A7J2SQ40-F1
#
_cell.length_a   1.000
_cell.length_b   1.000
_cell.length_c   1.000
_cell.angle_alpha   90.00
_cell.angle_beta   90.00
_cell.angle_gamma   90.00
#
_symmetry.space_group_name_H-M   'P 1'
#
loop_
_entity.id
_entity.type
_entity.pdbx_description
1 polymer ?
#
loop_
_entity_poly.entity_id
_entity_poly.type
_entity_poly.pdbx_seq_one_letter_code
_entity_poly.pdbx_strand_id
1 'polypeptide(L)'
;MTYDEQKHFSGENLKKGTQIFTSLTKQIVKQAETTNLYLIYLVAVLAVIILILVYYTIKGKETAKPKTYESKEILSTKKEILMNVLKEIEKKHRAKEISDESYNRLKEEYKRDAVEVMRKLEEEKD
;
A
#
# COMPACT_ATOMS: atom_id res chain seq x y z
N MET A 1 74.67 -22.01 -9.52
CA MET A 1 73.86 -22.47 -8.38
C MET A 1 73.73 -21.31 -7.40
N THR A 2 72.51 -21.10 -6.92
CA THR A 2 72.13 -20.46 -5.62
C THR A 2 72.14 -18.93 -5.47
N TYR A 3 71.04 -18.44 -4.91
CA TYR A 3 70.62 -17.07 -4.51
C TYR A 3 71.37 -16.53 -3.28
N ASP A 4 71.47 -15.20 -3.14
CA ASP A 4 71.12 -14.36 -1.94
C ASP A 4 71.53 -12.88 -2.20
N GLU A 5 70.62 -11.92 -2.36
CA GLU A 5 69.94 -11.09 -1.33
C GLU A 5 70.76 -9.93 -0.72
N GLN A 6 70.03 -8.81 -0.59
CA GLN A 6 70.23 -7.69 0.34
C GLN A 6 71.37 -6.68 0.10
N LYS A 7 71.02 -5.60 -0.63
CA LYS A 7 71.57 -4.28 -0.30
C LYS A 7 70.66 -3.59 0.71
N HIS A 8 71.14 -3.60 1.95
CA HIS A 8 70.67 -2.86 3.11
C HIS A 8 70.43 -1.38 2.76
N PHE A 9 69.19 -0.90 2.89
CA PHE A 9 68.94 0.52 3.02
C PHE A 9 69.15 0.92 4.48
N SER A 10 70.34 1.45 4.75
CA SER A 10 70.74 2.01 6.05
C SER A 10 69.86 3.22 6.36
N GLY A 11 69.06 3.13 7.42
CA GLY A 11 68.22 4.21 7.91
C GLY A 11 69.00 5.13 8.84
N GLU A 12 69.63 6.16 8.29
CA GLU A 12 69.97 7.37 9.04
C GLU A 12 69.67 8.59 8.17
N ASN A 13 68.83 9.50 8.70
CA ASN A 13 68.46 10.83 8.18
C ASN A 13 67.14 10.97 7.39
N LEU A 14 66.04 10.36 7.86
CA LEU A 14 64.71 10.90 7.54
C LEU A 14 64.40 12.11 8.45
N LYS A 15 64.69 13.32 7.95
CA LYS A 15 64.22 14.58 8.56
C LYS A 15 62.68 14.65 8.52
N LYS A 16 62.10 15.12 9.64
CA LYS A 16 60.67 15.37 9.85
C LYS A 16 59.98 16.00 8.63
N GLY A 17 58.85 15.42 8.21
CA GLY A 17 57.84 16.14 7.41
C GLY A 17 57.50 15.57 6.03
N THR A 18 57.69 14.27 5.80
CA THR A 18 57.29 13.55 4.58
C THR A 18 55.81 13.83 4.20
N GLN A 19 55.60 14.54 3.10
CA GLN A 19 54.29 14.96 2.55
C GLN A 19 53.48 13.81 1.90
N ILE A 20 53.83 12.55 2.16
CA ILE A 20 53.15 11.40 1.54
C ILE A 20 51.89 10.99 2.34
N PHE A 21 51.77 11.41 3.60
CA PHE A 21 50.65 10.99 4.47
C PHE A 21 49.33 11.75 4.25
N THR A 22 49.36 12.92 3.59
CA THR A 22 48.17 13.78 3.44
C THR A 22 47.33 13.46 2.19
N SER A 23 47.90 12.82 1.17
CA SER A 23 47.15 12.45 -0.05
C SER A 23 46.36 11.14 0.12
N LEU A 24 46.91 10.17 0.85
CA LEU A 24 46.25 8.89 1.16
C LEU A 24 45.01 9.09 2.06
N THR A 25 45.12 9.93 3.09
CA THR A 25 44.01 10.23 4.01
C THR A 25 42.87 10.97 3.31
N LYS A 26 43.16 11.91 2.38
CA LYS A 26 42.12 12.61 1.60
C LYS A 26 41.33 11.69 0.67
N GLN A 27 41.96 10.68 0.07
CA GLN A 27 41.25 9.71 -0.79
C GLN A 27 40.34 8.79 0.02
N ILE A 28 40.79 8.31 1.19
CA ILE A 28 39.99 7.45 2.07
C ILE A 28 38.77 8.20 2.64
N VAL A 29 38.94 9.46 3.04
CA VAL A 29 37.83 10.30 3.54
C VAL A 29 36.81 10.60 2.44
N LYS A 30 37.24 10.90 1.21
CA LYS A 30 36.30 11.09 0.08
C LYS A 30 35.55 9.82 -0.28
N GLN A 31 36.18 8.64 -0.22
CA GLN A 31 35.53 7.36 -0.47
C GLN A 31 34.47 7.04 0.61
N ALA A 32 34.77 7.36 1.87
CA ALA A 32 33.82 7.22 2.98
C ALA A 32 32.62 8.17 2.85
N GLU A 33 32.85 9.42 2.46
CA GLU A 33 31.78 10.40 2.23
C GLU A 33 30.85 9.99 1.07
N THR A 34 31.40 9.50 -0.05
CA THR A 34 30.57 9.01 -1.16
C THR A 34 29.76 7.77 -0.77
N THR A 35 30.35 6.85 -0.01
CA THR A 35 29.66 5.62 0.43
C THR A 35 28.48 5.95 1.35
N ASN A 36 28.62 6.94 2.22
CA ASN A 36 27.53 7.42 3.07
C ASN A 36 26.38 8.03 2.26
N LEU A 37 26.67 8.80 1.20
CA LEU A 37 25.63 9.36 0.34
C LEU A 37 24.85 8.28 -0.42
N TYR A 38 25.52 7.24 -0.92
CA TYR A 38 24.85 6.09 -1.56
C TYR A 38 23.97 5.32 -0.56
N LEU A 39 24.44 5.12 0.67
CA LEU A 39 23.64 4.47 1.72
C LEU A 39 22.42 5.30 2.11
N ILE A 40 22.57 6.62 2.25
CA ILE A 40 21.44 7.54 2.53
C ILE A 40 20.42 7.50 1.38
N TYR A 41 20.90 7.53 0.14
CA TYR A 41 20.04 7.44 -1.04
C TYR A 41 19.28 6.09 -1.08
N LEU A 42 19.97 4.98 -0.82
CA LEU A 42 19.35 3.65 -0.78
C LEU A 42 18.27 3.56 0.29
N VAL A 43 18.52 4.08 1.50
CA VAL A 43 17.53 4.13 2.59
C VAL A 43 16.34 5.01 2.20
N ALA A 44 16.57 6.16 1.56
CA ALA A 44 15.50 7.05 1.11
C ALA A 44 14.60 6.38 0.05
N VAL A 45 15.20 5.68 -0.92
CA VAL A 45 14.44 4.93 -1.95
C VAL A 45 13.62 3.82 -1.31
N LEU A 46 14.18 3.06 -0.37
CA LEU A 46 13.45 2.02 0.36
C LEU A 46 12.27 2.60 1.16
N ALA A 47 12.47 3.74 1.83
CA ALA A 47 11.40 4.41 2.56
C ALA A 47 10.23 4.82 1.64
N VAL A 48 10.54 5.33 0.43
CA VAL A 48 9.52 5.69 -0.58
C VAL A 48 8.78 4.43 -1.06
N ILE A 49 9.48 3.32 -1.32
CA ILE A 49 8.83 2.05 -1.71
C ILE A 49 7.90 1.56 -0.61
N ILE A 50 8.32 1.60 0.65
CA ILE A 50 7.48 1.22 1.80
C ILE A 50 6.25 2.11 1.88
N LEU A 51 6.39 3.43 1.72
CA LEU A 51 5.25 4.36 1.72
C LEU A 51 4.27 4.06 0.59
N ILE A 52 4.78 3.74 -0.60
CA ILE A 52 3.95 3.35 -1.74
C ILE A 52 3.21 2.04 -1.44
N LEU A 53 3.90 1.03 -0.91
CA LEU A 53 3.29 -0.24 -0.53
C LEU A 53 2.22 -0.06 0.55
N VAL A 54 2.50 0.74 1.59
CA VAL A 54 1.53 1.07 2.65
C VAL A 54 0.34 1.82 2.06
N TYR A 55 0.56 2.80 1.19
CA TYR A 55 -0.51 3.54 0.51
C TYR A 55 -1.40 2.60 -0.33
N TYR A 56 -0.81 1.72 -1.14
CA TYR A 56 -1.56 0.73 -1.92
C TYR A 56 -2.25 -0.31 -1.04
N THR A 57 -1.65 -0.72 0.08
CA THR A 57 -2.25 -1.68 1.02
C THR A 57 -3.41 -1.06 1.78
N ILE A 58 -3.35 0.22 2.13
CA ILE A 58 -4.45 0.94 2.80
C ILE A 58 -5.56 1.24 1.79
N LYS A 59 -5.21 1.66 0.57
CA LYS A 59 -6.19 1.99 -0.48
C LYS A 59 -6.87 0.75 -1.08
N GLY A 60 -6.18 -0.38 -1.13
CA GLY A 60 -6.72 -1.69 -1.52
C GLY A 60 -7.53 -2.39 -0.43
N LYS A 61 -7.51 -1.86 0.80
CA LYS A 61 -8.46 -2.23 1.86
C LYS A 61 -9.69 -1.33 1.77
N GLU A 62 -10.34 -1.30 0.60
CA GLU A 62 -11.80 -1.22 0.64
C GLU A 62 -12.23 -2.44 1.44
N THR A 63 -12.60 -2.15 2.69
CA THR A 63 -13.00 -3.08 3.72
C THR A 63 -13.52 -4.38 3.10
N ALA A 64 -12.71 -5.45 3.17
CA ALA A 64 -13.28 -6.75 3.48
C ALA A 64 -13.94 -6.53 4.83
N LYS A 65 -15.17 -6.01 4.80
CA LYS A 65 -16.02 -5.90 5.97
C LYS A 65 -15.92 -7.29 6.58
N PRO A 66 -15.66 -7.43 7.90
CA PRO A 66 -15.77 -8.73 8.51
C PRO A 66 -17.09 -9.32 8.00
N LYS A 67 -17.08 -10.58 7.58
CA LYS A 67 -18.30 -11.34 7.28
C LYS A 67 -19.08 -11.33 8.60
N THR A 68 -19.73 -10.23 8.91
CA THR A 68 -20.76 -10.15 9.91
C THR A 68 -21.77 -11.11 9.35
N TYR A 69 -21.81 -12.29 9.95
CA TYR A 69 -22.78 -13.31 9.64
C TYR A 69 -24.12 -12.65 9.93
N GLU A 70 -24.69 -11.99 8.92
CA GLU A 70 -26.01 -11.40 9.03
C GLU A 70 -26.95 -12.59 9.11
N SER A 71 -27.34 -12.96 10.33
CA SER A 71 -28.25 -14.06 10.59
C SER A 71 -29.38 -14.06 9.55
N LYS A 72 -29.73 -15.23 9.04
CA LYS A 72 -30.89 -15.48 8.16
C LYS A 72 -32.12 -14.65 8.52
N GLU A 73 -32.38 -14.45 9.82
CA GLU A 73 -33.44 -13.58 10.32
C GLU A 73 -33.29 -12.12 9.86
N ILE A 74 -32.12 -11.51 10.06
CA ILE A 74 -31.79 -10.15 9.62
C ILE A 74 -31.93 -10.05 8.10
N LEU A 75 -31.40 -11.03 7.40
CA LEU A 75 -31.37 -11.04 5.93
C LEU A 75 -32.79 -11.19 5.34
N SER A 76 -33.64 -12.02 5.97
CA SER A 76 -35.05 -12.15 5.62
C SER A 76 -35.86 -10.88 5.89
N THR A 77 -35.59 -10.21 7.01
CA THR A 77 -36.22 -8.93 7.37
C THR A 77 -35.82 -7.83 6.39
N LYS A 78 -34.52 -7.75 6.03
CA LYS A 78 -34.03 -6.81 5.01
C LYS A 78 -34.71 -7.03 3.67
N LYS A 79 -34.89 -8.28 3.23
CA LYS A 79 -35.61 -8.61 2.00
C LYS A 79 -37.04 -8.05 2.02
N GLU A 80 -37.76 -8.24 3.13
CA GLU A 80 -39.12 -7.73 3.27
C GLU A 80 -39.17 -6.20 3.22
N ILE A 81 -38.29 -5.53 3.96
CA ILE A 81 -38.18 -4.06 3.99
C ILE A 81 -37.91 -3.53 2.58
N LEU A 82 -36.91 -4.09 1.87
CA LEU A 82 -36.56 -3.65 0.51
C LEU A 82 -37.72 -3.84 -0.48
N MET A 83 -38.45 -4.95 -0.36
CA MET A 83 -39.64 -5.18 -1.18
C MET A 83 -40.75 -4.17 -0.89
N ASN A 84 -40.96 -3.81 0.38
CA ASN A 84 -41.93 -2.79 0.75
C ASN A 84 -41.52 -1.41 0.26
N VAL A 85 -40.24 -1.06 0.33
CA VAL A 85 -39.72 0.19 -0.23
C VAL A 85 -39.95 0.26 -1.74
N LEU A 86 -39.68 -0.81 -2.48
CA LEU A 86 -39.95 -0.86 -3.92
C LEU A 86 -41.45 -0.64 -4.24
N LYS A 87 -42.35 -1.26 -3.48
CA LYS A 87 -43.81 -1.06 -3.64
C LYS A 87 -44.21 0.39 -3.37
N GLU A 88 -43.64 1.01 -2.34
CA GLU A 88 -43.92 2.41 -2.02
C GLU A 88 -43.38 3.36 -3.10
N ILE A 89 -42.19 3.10 -3.66
CA ILE A 89 -41.66 3.86 -4.80
C ILE A 89 -42.61 3.78 -5.99
N GLU A 90 -43.11 2.60 -6.33
CA GLU A 90 -44.11 2.44 -7.39
C GLU A 90 -45.42 3.18 -7.10
N LYS A 91 -45.90 3.12 -5.86
CA LYS A 91 -47.11 3.83 -5.44
C LYS A 91 -46.94 5.34 -5.59
N LYS A 92 -45.82 5.90 -5.15
CA LYS A 92 -45.49 7.33 -5.30
C LYS A 92 -45.38 7.76 -6.76
N HIS A 93 -44.79 6.91 -7.60
CA HIS A 93 -44.71 7.16 -9.04
C HIS A 93 -46.10 7.15 -9.70
N ARG A 94 -46.94 6.16 -9.40
CA ARG A 94 -48.33 6.10 -9.88
C ARG A 94 -49.15 7.29 -9.42
N ALA A 95 -48.90 7.79 -8.21
CA ALA A 95 -49.52 9.00 -7.66
C ALA A 95 -48.94 10.31 -8.23
N LYS A 96 -47.92 10.24 -9.10
CA LYS A 96 -47.17 11.38 -9.64
C LYS A 96 -46.54 12.27 -8.56
N GLU A 97 -46.24 11.70 -7.39
CA GLU A 97 -45.56 12.39 -6.28
C GLU A 97 -44.05 12.50 -6.51
N ILE A 98 -43.49 11.65 -7.38
CA ILE A 98 -42.08 11.66 -7.79
C ILE A 98 -41.97 11.69 -9.31
N SER A 99 -40.90 12.31 -9.83
CA SER A 99 -40.62 12.34 -11.27
C SER A 99 -40.20 10.96 -11.80
N ASP A 100 -40.34 10.75 -13.11
CA ASP A 100 -39.88 9.52 -13.79
C ASP A 100 -38.38 9.27 -13.58
N GLU A 101 -37.58 10.34 -13.57
CA GLU A 101 -36.15 10.26 -13.31
C GLU A 101 -35.87 9.77 -11.88
N SER A 102 -36.55 10.33 -10.89
CA SER A 102 -36.42 9.92 -9.49
C SER A 102 -36.91 8.49 -9.28
N TYR A 103 -38.03 8.11 -9.92
CA TYR A 103 -38.55 6.75 -9.90
C TYR A 103 -37.52 5.75 -10.45
N ASN A 104 -36.99 6.00 -11.65
CA ASN A 104 -36.04 5.08 -12.29
C ASN A 104 -34.77 4.92 -11.45
N ARG A 105 -34.24 6.03 -10.92
CA ARG A 105 -33.04 5.99 -10.08
C ARG A 105 -33.27 5.21 -8.79
N LEU A 106 -34.34 5.51 -8.06
CA LEU A 106 -34.67 4.83 -6.79
C LEU A 106 -34.98 3.35 -7.04
N LYS A 107 -35.78 3.02 -8.07
CA LYS A 107 -36.12 1.64 -8.40
C LYS A 107 -34.87 0.80 -8.68
N GLU A 108 -33.95 1.30 -9.49
CA GLU A 108 -32.72 0.58 -9.82
C GLU A 108 -31.81 0.40 -8.59
N GLU A 109 -31.71 1.41 -7.73
CA GLU A 109 -30.95 1.32 -6.48
C GLU A 109 -31.49 0.23 -5.56
N TYR A 110 -32.77 0.31 -5.18
CA TYR A 110 -33.36 -0.65 -4.24
C TYR A 110 -33.54 -2.05 -4.85
N LYS A 111 -33.63 -2.17 -6.19
CA LYS A 111 -33.62 -3.48 -6.87
C LYS A 111 -32.26 -4.15 -6.75
N ARG A 112 -31.16 -3.42 -6.93
CA ARG A 112 -29.81 -3.99 -6.75
C ARG A 112 -29.60 -4.48 -5.32
N ASP A 113 -30.02 -3.68 -4.34
CA ASP A 113 -29.92 -4.06 -2.92
C ASP A 113 -30.76 -5.30 -2.60
N ALA A 114 -31.98 -5.40 -3.15
CA ALA A 114 -32.82 -6.57 -2.97
C ALA A 114 -32.20 -7.84 -3.56
N VAL A 115 -31.59 -7.75 -4.76
CA VAL A 115 -30.89 -8.87 -5.39
C VAL A 115 -29.69 -9.32 -4.55
N GLU A 116 -28.89 -8.38 -4.03
CA GLU A 116 -27.73 -8.72 -3.18
C GLU A 116 -28.15 -9.41 -1.87
N VAL A 117 -29.25 -8.96 -1.25
CA VAL A 117 -29.80 -9.62 -0.06
C VAL A 117 -30.31 -11.02 -0.39
N MET A 118 -30.97 -11.21 -1.53
CA MET A 118 -31.42 -12.54 -1.97
C MET A 118 -30.26 -13.49 -2.26
N ARG A 119 -29.19 -12.99 -2.90
CA ARG A 119 -27.97 -13.75 -3.17
C ARG A 119 -27.33 -14.26 -1.87
N LYS A 120 -27.19 -13.39 -0.87
CA LYS A 120 -26.67 -13.78 0.45
C LYS A 120 -27.59 -14.78 1.17
N LEU A 121 -28.91 -14.68 1.00
CA LEU A 121 -29.88 -15.64 1.55
C LEU A 121 -29.77 -17.03 0.91
N GLU A 122 -29.31 -17.09 -0.34
CA GLU A 122 -29.06 -18.34 -1.06
C GLU A 122 -27.75 -18.97 -0.59
N GLU A 123 -26.68 -18.17 -0.45
CA GLU A 123 -25.39 -18.62 0.11
C GLU A 123 -25.47 -19.15 1.55
N GLU A 124 -26.45 -18.73 2.36
CA GLU A 124 -26.67 -19.28 3.71
C GLU A 124 -27.51 -20.58 3.72
N LYS A 125 -28.13 -20.96 2.61
CA LYS A 125 -28.95 -22.18 2.52
C LYS A 125 -28.16 -23.38 2.01
N ASP A 126 -27.09 -23.15 1.25
CA ASP A 126 -26.15 -24.16 0.75
C ASP A 126 -25.05 -24.49 1.77
#